data_AF-A0A357V0Y5-F1
#
_entry.id   AF-A0A357V0Y5-F1
#
_cell.length_a   1.000
_cell.length_b   1.000
_cell.length_c   1.000
_cell.angle_alpha   90.00
_cell.angle_beta   90.00
_cell.angle_gamma   90.00
#
_symmetry.space_group_name_H-M   'P 1'
#
loop_
_entity.id
_entity.type
_entity.pdbx_description
1 polymer ?
#
loop_
_entity_poly.entity_id
_entity_poly.type
_entity_poly.pdbx_seq_one_letter_code
_entity_poly.pdbx_strand_id
1 'polypeptide(L)'
;ILMTPKSLLRHKLCVSKLEELGPGTTFHRLLWDDAQLVKGGLVADDKIKRVVLCSGKVYFDLFEERAQRGIKDVYLLRVEQLYPFPHSALVEELKRFKNAEIMWCQEEP
;
A
#
# COMPACT_ATOMS: atom_id res chain seq x y z
N ILE A 1 -18.41 -2.54 -8.34
CA ILE A 1 -18.78 -1.89 -7.06
C ILE A 1 -17.60 -1.03 -6.65
N LEU A 2 -17.83 0.22 -6.22
CA LEU A 2 -16.77 1.13 -5.76
C LEU A 2 -17.09 1.60 -4.35
N MET A 3 -16.13 1.43 -3.43
CA MET A 3 -16.24 1.99 -2.07
C MET A 3 -15.68 3.41 -2.10
N THR A 4 -16.56 4.38 -2.32
CA THR A 4 -16.13 5.77 -2.54
C THR A 4 -15.65 6.42 -1.24
N PRO A 5 -14.60 7.24 -1.31
CA PRO A 5 -14.04 7.87 -0.12
C PRO A 5 -14.93 9.00 0.41
N LYS A 6 -14.86 9.21 1.73
CA LYS A 6 -15.41 10.41 2.39
C LYS A 6 -14.30 11.31 2.91
N SER A 7 -13.51 10.81 3.85
CA SER A 7 -12.39 11.56 4.46
C SER A 7 -11.25 11.81 3.47
N LEU A 8 -10.97 10.87 2.56
CA LEU A 8 -9.84 10.99 1.63
C LEU A 8 -9.98 12.15 0.63
N LEU A 9 -11.19 12.68 0.42
CA LEU A 9 -11.43 13.82 -0.48
C LEU A 9 -10.63 15.08 -0.12
N ARG A 10 -10.18 15.20 1.13
CA ARG A 10 -9.37 16.33 1.61
C ARG A 10 -8.11 15.89 2.33
N HIS A 11 -7.73 14.62 2.23
CA HIS A 11 -6.58 14.09 2.93
C HIS A 11 -5.28 14.55 2.26
N LYS A 12 -4.35 15.15 3.02
CA LYS A 12 -3.15 15.80 2.47
C LYS A 12 -2.24 14.84 1.71
N LEU A 13 -2.21 13.57 2.13
CA LEU A 13 -1.43 12.51 1.47
C LEU A 13 -2.18 11.81 0.33
N CYS A 14 -3.49 12.03 0.18
CA CYS A 14 -4.29 11.41 -0.87
C CYS A 14 -4.36 12.32 -2.11
N VAL A 15 -3.22 12.52 -2.75
CA VAL A 15 -3.06 13.37 -3.93
C VAL A 15 -2.32 12.61 -5.04
N SER A 16 -2.60 12.95 -6.30
CA SER A 16 -1.94 12.36 -7.47
C SER A 16 -1.24 13.42 -8.30
N LYS A 17 -0.14 13.03 -8.95
CA LYS A 17 0.56 13.87 -9.93
C LYS A 17 -0.14 13.78 -11.28
N LEU A 18 -0.01 14.83 -12.10
CA LEU A 18 -0.63 14.84 -13.42
C LEU A 18 -0.08 13.73 -14.33
N GLU A 19 1.19 13.37 -14.18
CA GLU A 19 1.86 12.29 -14.91
C GLU A 19 1.22 10.92 -14.66
N GLU A 20 0.63 10.70 -13.48
CA GLU A 20 -0.07 9.45 -13.12
C GLU A 20 -1.40 9.30 -13.87
N LEU A 21 -1.88 10.37 -14.50
CA LEU A 21 -3.11 10.44 -15.29
C LEU A 21 -2.83 10.64 -16.79
N GLY A 22 -1.57 10.56 -17.21
CA GLY A 22 -1.14 10.78 -18.59
C GLY A 22 -1.31 9.57 -19.52
N PRO A 23 -1.02 9.72 -20.82
CA PRO A 23 -1.03 8.60 -21.76
C PRO A 23 -0.09 7.46 -21.32
N GLY A 24 -0.57 6.22 -21.44
CA GLY A 24 0.20 5.03 -21.07
C GLY A 24 0.07 4.62 -19.60
N THR A 25 -0.61 5.39 -18.76
CA THR A 25 -0.96 4.95 -17.40
C THR A 25 -2.21 4.07 -17.41
N THR A 26 -2.40 3.32 -16.33
CA THR A 26 -3.54 2.41 -16.18
C THR A 26 -3.94 2.30 -14.72
N PHE A 27 -5.09 1.67 -14.47
CA PHE A 27 -5.49 1.34 -13.12
C PHE A 27 -4.57 0.27 -12.52
N HIS A 28 -4.03 0.57 -11.34
CA HIS A 28 -3.17 -0.33 -10.60
C HIS A 28 -3.99 -1.16 -9.61
N ARG A 29 -4.08 -2.47 -9.85
CA ARG A 29 -4.80 -3.41 -8.98
C ARG A 29 -4.18 -3.53 -7.59
N LEU A 30 -2.88 -3.26 -7.49
CA LEU A 30 -2.11 -3.16 -6.26
C LEU A 30 -1.37 -1.83 -6.28
N LEU A 31 -1.30 -1.15 -5.14
CA LEU A 31 -0.49 0.05 -4.98
C LEU A 31 0.56 -0.18 -3.90
N TRP A 32 1.80 0.17 -4.23
CA TRP A 32 2.95 -0.01 -3.38
C TRP A 32 2.98 0.97 -2.20
N ASP A 33 3.89 0.71 -1.27
CA ASP A 33 4.18 1.57 -0.13
C ASP A 33 4.88 2.86 -0.57
N ASP A 34 4.27 4.02 -0.30
CA ASP A 34 4.88 5.31 -0.67
C ASP A 34 6.20 5.57 0.04
N ALA A 35 6.47 4.92 1.19
CA ALA A 35 7.76 5.04 1.87
C ALA A 35 8.91 4.43 1.09
N GLN A 36 8.65 3.57 0.09
CA GLN A 36 9.69 3.08 -0.80
C GLN A 36 10.24 4.17 -1.72
N LEU A 37 9.47 5.25 -1.95
CA LEU A 37 9.90 6.41 -2.73
C LEU A 37 10.79 7.35 -1.92
N VAL A 38 10.79 7.23 -0.59
CA VAL A 38 11.58 8.06 0.31
C VAL A 38 12.90 7.36 0.62
N LYS A 39 14.03 8.03 0.36
CA LYS A 39 15.36 7.48 0.65
C LYS A 39 15.50 7.18 2.15
N GLY A 40 15.67 5.90 2.48
CA GLY A 40 15.75 5.43 3.86
C GLY A 40 14.42 5.37 4.60
N GLY A 41 13.28 5.41 3.88
CA GLY A 41 11.94 5.22 4.44
C GLY A 41 11.66 3.77 4.84
N LEU A 42 12.27 2.82 4.15
CA LEU A 42 12.17 1.38 4.41
C LEU A 42 13.57 0.74 4.52
N VAL A 43 13.64 -0.40 5.20
CA VAL A 43 14.81 -1.30 5.10
C VAL A 43 14.77 -2.07 3.78
N ALA A 44 15.86 -2.77 3.44
CA ALA A 44 15.91 -3.61 2.25
C ALA A 44 14.85 -4.73 2.29
N ASP A 45 14.39 -5.18 1.12
CA ASP A 45 13.31 -6.17 0.97
C ASP A 45 13.56 -7.47 1.78
N ASP A 46 14.82 -7.92 1.91
CA ASP A 46 15.20 -9.11 2.70
C ASP A 46 15.10 -8.92 4.22
N LYS A 47 15.05 -7.66 4.68
CA LYS A 47 14.95 -7.24 6.08
C LYS A 47 13.53 -6.86 6.49
N ILE A 48 12.60 -6.79 5.55
CA ILE A 48 11.18 -6.58 5.87
C ILE A 48 10.69 -7.79 6.66
N LYS A 49 10.16 -7.53 7.86
CA LYS A 49 9.63 -8.57 8.75
C LYS A 49 8.15 -8.83 8.52
N ARG A 50 7.43 -7.85 7.95
CA ARG A 50 5.98 -7.90 7.83
C ARG A 50 5.49 -7.14 6.61
N VAL A 51 4.57 -7.74 5.87
CA VAL A 51 3.79 -7.10 4.81
C VAL A 51 2.35 -6.99 5.29
N VAL A 52 1.86 -5.77 5.46
CA VAL A 52 0.46 -5.50 5.81
C VAL A 52 -0.31 -5.17 4.54
N LEU A 53 -1.17 -6.09 4.15
CA LEU A 53 -2.17 -5.90 3.12
C LEU A 53 -3.33 -5.09 3.68
N CYS A 54 -3.79 -4.11 2.92
CA CYS A 54 -4.96 -3.32 3.28
C CYS A 54 -5.69 -2.81 2.03
N SER A 55 -6.88 -2.25 2.20
CA SER A 55 -7.65 -1.63 1.12
C SER A 55 -8.30 -0.35 1.60
N GLY A 56 -8.31 0.68 0.76
CA GLY A 56 -8.97 1.94 1.06
C GLY A 56 -8.24 2.78 2.11
N LYS A 57 -9.01 3.52 2.91
CA LYS A 57 -8.50 4.63 3.71
C LYS A 57 -7.57 4.22 4.86
N VAL A 58 -7.70 3.01 5.39
CA VAL A 58 -6.90 2.49 6.50
C VAL A 58 -5.40 2.53 6.20
N TYR A 59 -5.01 2.51 4.92
CA TYR A 59 -3.63 2.70 4.49
C TYR A 59 -3.00 3.96 5.07
N PHE A 60 -3.72 5.10 5.06
CA PHE A 60 -3.16 6.37 5.51
C PHE A 60 -2.94 6.38 7.02
N ASP A 61 -3.87 5.82 7.79
CA ASP A 61 -3.75 5.69 9.23
C ASP A 61 -2.54 4.81 9.61
N LEU A 62 -2.38 3.66 8.92
CA LEU A 62 -1.22 2.78 9.09
C LEU A 62 0.10 3.46 8.68
N PHE A 63 0.09 4.20 7.58
CA PHE A 63 1.26 4.88 7.04
C PHE A 63 1.77 5.96 8.02
N GLU A 64 0.87 6.80 8.52
CA GLU A 64 1.19 7.86 9.46
C GLU A 64 1.67 7.28 10.79
N GLU A 65 0.99 6.27 11.34
CA GLU A 65 1.40 5.64 12.61
C GLU A 65 2.77 4.98 12.50
N ARG A 66 3.03 4.26 11.40
CA ARG A 66 4.34 3.64 11.14
C ARG A 66 5.44 4.71 11.05
N ALA A 67 5.18 5.81 10.35
CA ALA A 67 6.11 6.91 10.22
C ALA A 67 6.40 7.60 11.57
N GLN A 68 5.37 7.85 12.38
CA GLN A 68 5.49 8.44 13.72
C GLN A 68 6.33 7.56 14.65
N ARG A 69 6.18 6.23 14.57
CA ARG A 69 6.98 5.27 15.35
C ARG A 69 8.39 5.03 14.79
N GLY A 70 8.72 5.58 13.61
CA GLY A 70 10.00 5.35 12.95
C GLY A 70 10.23 3.89 12.53
N ILE A 71 9.16 3.13 12.33
CA ILE A 71 9.22 1.71 11.94
C ILE A 71 9.55 1.62 10.45
N LYS A 72 10.53 0.79 10.09
CA LYS A 72 11.04 0.67 8.71
C LYS A 72 11.00 -0.75 8.15
N ASP A 73 10.72 -1.74 8.99
CA ASP A 73 10.68 -3.17 8.66
C ASP A 73 9.25 -3.71 8.42
N VAL A 74 8.28 -2.81 8.28
CA VAL A 74 6.89 -3.10 7.92
C VAL A 74 6.58 -2.45 6.58
N TYR A 75 6.22 -3.27 5.59
CA TYR A 75 5.81 -2.83 4.26
C TYR A 75 4.29 -2.78 4.17
N LEU A 76 3.74 -1.68 3.66
CA LEU A 76 2.30 -1.53 3.43
C LEU A 76 1.97 -1.77 1.96
N LEU A 77 1.10 -2.74 1.66
CA LEU A 77 0.68 -3.04 0.30
C LEU A 77 -0.84 -2.87 0.18
N ARG A 78 -1.27 -2.01 -0.73
CA ARG A 78 -2.69 -1.74 -0.97
C ARG A 78 -3.25 -2.66 -2.03
N VAL A 79 -4.40 -3.26 -1.76
CA VAL A 79 -5.18 -4.08 -2.69
C VAL A 79 -6.38 -3.27 -3.16
N GLU A 80 -6.22 -2.56 -4.28
CA GLU A 80 -7.24 -1.65 -4.83
C GLU A 80 -8.37 -2.39 -5.58
N GLN A 81 -8.09 -3.59 -6.07
CA GLN A 81 -9.10 -4.45 -6.69
C GLN A 81 -9.30 -5.71 -5.86
N LEU A 82 -10.43 -5.81 -5.15
CA LEU A 82 -10.77 -7.01 -4.37
C LEU A 82 -11.36 -8.12 -5.26
N TYR A 83 -12.08 -7.75 -6.33
CA TYR A 83 -12.69 -8.72 -7.25
C TYR A 83 -12.70 -8.23 -8.71
N PRO A 84 -12.31 -9.06 -9.70
CA PRO A 84 -11.65 -10.36 -9.54
C PRO A 84 -10.31 -10.23 -8.81
N PHE A 85 -10.02 -11.16 -7.90
CA PHE A 85 -8.88 -11.04 -7.00
C PHE A 85 -7.55 -11.10 -7.78
N PRO A 86 -6.61 -10.15 -7.57
CA PRO A 86 -5.39 -10.01 -8.36
C PRO A 86 -4.28 -10.99 -7.90
N HIS A 87 -4.61 -12.29 -7.81
CA HIS A 87 -3.71 -13.32 -7.26
C HIS A 87 -2.30 -13.29 -7.86
N SER A 88 -2.18 -13.33 -9.18
CA SER A 88 -0.86 -13.40 -9.84
C SER A 88 -0.01 -12.16 -9.58
N ALA A 89 -0.63 -10.97 -9.56
CA ALA A 89 0.09 -9.73 -9.28
C ALA A 89 0.54 -9.68 -7.80
N LEU A 90 -0.32 -10.14 -6.88
CA LEU A 90 -0.02 -10.15 -5.46
C LEU A 90 1.12 -11.12 -5.14
N VAL A 91 1.07 -12.33 -5.70
CA VAL A 91 2.14 -13.32 -5.53
C VAL A 91 3.47 -12.80 -6.09
N GLU A 92 3.46 -12.15 -7.25
CA GLU A 92 4.68 -11.59 -7.83
C GLU A 92 5.31 -10.53 -6.93
N GLU A 93 4.49 -9.64 -6.37
CA GLU A 93 4.95 -8.60 -5.46
C GLU A 93 5.51 -9.20 -4.15
N LEU A 94 4.81 -10.18 -3.58
CA LEU A 94 5.19 -10.81 -2.31
C LEU A 94 6.49 -11.63 -2.40
N LYS A 95 6.93 -12.05 -3.59
CA LYS A 95 8.23 -12.72 -3.78
C LYS A 95 9.42 -11.88 -3.33
N ARG A 96 9.26 -10.55 -3.27
CA ARG A 96 10.27 -9.61 -2.75
C ARG A 96 10.57 -9.87 -1.28
N PHE A 97 9.55 -10.22 -0.48
CA PHE A 97 9.60 -10.27 0.98
C PHE A 97 9.59 -11.70 1.52
N LYS A 98 10.59 -12.51 1.15
CA LYS A 98 10.63 -13.97 1.41
C LYS A 98 10.51 -14.38 2.89
N ASN A 99 10.94 -13.51 3.80
CA ASN A 99 10.98 -13.77 5.24
C ASN A 99 9.85 -13.07 6.01
N ALA A 100 8.98 -12.34 5.32
CA ALA A 100 8.00 -11.49 5.95
C ALA A 100 6.72 -12.24 6.31
N GLU A 101 6.17 -11.95 7.48
CA GLU A 101 4.81 -12.33 7.85
C GLU A 101 3.80 -11.49 7.04
N ILE A 102 2.79 -12.14 6.45
CA ILE A 102 1.74 -11.45 5.69
C ILE A 102 0.52 -11.32 6.59
N MET A 103 -0.02 -10.10 6.71
CA MET A 103 -1.25 -9.84 7.47
C MET A 103 -2.23 -9.00 6.65
N TRP A 104 -3.53 -9.18 6.89
CA TRP A 104 -4.58 -8.31 6.37
C TRP A 104 -5.06 -7.37 7.47
N CYS A 105 -5.12 -6.08 7.18
CA CYS A 105 -5.66 -5.07 8.08
C CYS A 105 -6.86 -4.37 7.43
N GLN A 106 -7.96 -4.30 8.16
CA GLN A 106 -9.20 -3.64 7.77
C GLN A 106 -9.82 -2.94 8.99
N GLU A 107 -10.62 -1.90 8.75
CA GLU A 107 -11.37 -1.22 9.82
C GLU A 107 -12.72 -1.89 10.09
N GLU A 108 -13.25 -2.57 9.08
CA GLU A 108 -14.53 -3.25 9.12
C GLU A 108 -14.47 -4.50 10.02
N PRO A 109 -15.53 -4.79 10.81
CA PRO A 109 -15.66 -6.03 11.58
C PRO A 109 -15.65 -7.31 10.74
#